data_AF-A0A150NMG2-F1
#
_entry.id   AF-A0A150NMG2-F1
#
_cell.length_a   1.000
_cell.length_b   1.000
_cell.length_c   1.000
_cell.angle_alpha   90.00
_cell.angle_beta   90.00
_cell.angle_gamma   90.00
#
_symmetry.space_group_name_H-M   'P 1'
#
loop_
_entity.id
_entity.type
_entity.pdbx_description
1 polymer ?
#
loop_
_entity_poly.entity_id
_entity_poly.type
_entity_poly.pdbx_seq_one_letter_code
_entity_poly.pdbx_strand_id
1 'polypeptide(L)'
;MLSWLARVIKGIVIALGFILPGISGGVLAAILGIYERMISFLAHPFKDFKENVLYFIPVAIGMLLGIGLFSYPIEYLLENYQVYVLWSFAGAIIGTVPSLLKESTRESDRDKIDLVWFWTTFILSGVGLYALNFVVGSLSASFASFILAGALLALGVLVPGLSPSNLLLILGLYAPMLTGFKTFDLFGTFLPIGIGAGATLIIFQN
;
A
#
# COMPACT_ATOMS: atom_id res chain seq x y z
N MET A 1 18.23 18.51 -14.93
CA MET A 1 17.94 17.39 -15.86
C MET A 1 18.25 16.03 -15.23
N LEU A 2 19.47 15.78 -14.72
CA LEU A 2 19.79 14.50 -14.04
C LEU A 2 18.85 14.17 -12.86
N SER A 3 18.54 15.16 -12.02
CA SER A 3 17.62 14.98 -10.88
C SER A 3 16.17 14.67 -11.30
N TRP A 4 15.76 15.11 -12.49
CA TRP A 4 14.43 14.88 -13.03
C TRP A 4 14.33 13.45 -13.59
N LEU A 5 15.32 13.02 -14.40
CA LEU A 5 15.39 11.66 -14.91
C LEU A 5 15.52 10.63 -13.77
N ALA A 6 16.32 10.93 -12.74
CA ALA A 6 16.42 10.08 -11.55
C ALA A 6 15.06 9.88 -10.86
N ARG A 7 14.23 10.93 -10.78
CA ARG A 7 12.87 10.83 -10.21
C ARG A 7 11.93 10.01 -11.09
N VAL A 8 12.04 10.11 -12.41
CA VAL A 8 11.31 9.24 -13.35
C VAL A 8 11.69 7.78 -13.11
N ILE A 9 12.99 7.46 -13.04
CA ILE A 9 13.46 6.09 -12.76
C ILE A 9 12.94 5.60 -11.40
N LYS A 10 12.99 6.44 -10.36
CA LYS A 10 12.40 6.11 -9.05
C LYS A 10 10.91 5.79 -9.17
N GLY A 11 10.16 6.59 -9.94
CA GLY A 11 8.74 6.34 -10.22
C GLY A 11 8.48 5.00 -10.90
N ILE A 12 9.32 4.62 -11.88
CA ILE A 12 9.23 3.32 -12.57
C ILE A 12 9.43 2.18 -11.56
N VAL A 13 10.45 2.27 -10.71
CA VAL A 13 10.76 1.25 -9.69
C VAL A 13 9.62 1.14 -8.66
N ILE A 14 9.04 2.27 -8.24
CA ILE A 14 7.92 2.27 -7.31
C ILE A 14 6.67 1.65 -7.95
N ALA A 15 6.40 1.93 -9.23
CA ALA A 15 5.31 1.29 -9.96
C ALA A 15 5.47 -0.24 -10.00
N LEU A 16 6.69 -0.78 -10.17
CA LEU A 16 6.94 -2.22 -10.05
C LEU A 16 6.49 -2.76 -8.69
N GLY A 17 6.77 -2.05 -7.60
CA GLY A 17 6.30 -2.44 -6.26
C GLY A 17 4.79 -2.30 -6.05
N PHE A 18 4.05 -1.61 -6.92
CA PHE A 18 2.59 -1.60 -6.87
C PHE A 18 1.96 -2.66 -7.78
N ILE A 19 2.66 -3.08 -8.83
CA ILE A 19 2.19 -4.10 -9.78
C ILE A 19 2.50 -5.50 -9.27
N LEU A 20 3.66 -5.72 -8.64
CA LEU A 20 4.13 -7.05 -8.25
C LEU A 20 3.63 -7.45 -6.84
N PRO A 21 2.84 -8.53 -6.72
CA PRO A 21 2.46 -9.10 -5.43
C PRO A 21 3.66 -9.36 -4.52
N GLY A 22 3.51 -9.04 -3.24
CA GLY A 22 4.56 -9.30 -2.24
C GLY A 22 5.72 -8.30 -2.24
N ILE A 23 5.76 -7.37 -3.19
CA ILE A 23 6.64 -6.20 -3.17
C ILE A 23 5.77 -5.01 -2.78
N SER A 24 6.23 -4.17 -1.85
CA SER A 24 5.49 -2.98 -1.45
C SER A 24 6.07 -1.75 -2.14
N GLY A 25 5.26 -1.08 -2.96
CA GLY A 25 5.63 0.20 -3.57
C GLY A 25 6.01 1.27 -2.54
N GLY A 26 5.38 1.24 -1.35
CA GLY A 26 5.74 2.10 -0.21
C GLY A 26 7.14 1.78 0.34
N VAL A 27 7.49 0.49 0.47
CA VAL A 27 8.85 0.09 0.89
C VAL A 27 9.90 0.49 -0.15
N LEU A 28 9.61 0.32 -1.44
CA LEU A 28 10.51 0.79 -2.49
C LEU A 28 10.65 2.32 -2.46
N ALA A 29 9.58 3.05 -2.21
CA ALA A 29 9.63 4.50 -2.03
C ALA A 29 10.52 4.91 -0.85
N ALA A 30 10.51 4.13 0.24
CA ALA A 30 11.34 4.37 1.43
C ALA A 30 12.82 4.09 1.14
N ILE A 31 13.13 2.95 0.52
CA ILE A 31 14.49 2.61 0.08
C ILE A 31 15.05 3.67 -0.87
N LEU A 32 14.21 4.23 -1.75
CA LEU A 32 14.60 5.28 -2.69
C LEU A 32 14.63 6.69 -2.06
N GLY A 33 14.34 6.82 -0.77
CA GLY A 33 14.40 8.06 0.00
C GLY A 33 13.38 9.12 -0.45
N ILE A 34 12.23 8.69 -0.97
CA ILE A 34 11.14 9.61 -1.34
C ILE A 34 9.90 9.47 -0.46
N TYR A 35 9.87 8.42 0.38
CA TYR A 35 8.73 8.09 1.21
C TYR A 35 8.43 9.19 2.23
N GLU A 36 9.45 9.69 2.93
CA GLU A 36 9.30 10.71 3.97
C GLU A 36 8.71 11.99 3.38
N ARG A 37 9.18 12.40 2.20
CA ARG A 37 8.63 13.55 1.48
C ARG A 37 7.20 13.29 1.01
N MET A 38 6.89 12.07 0.58
CA MET A 38 5.56 11.68 0.13
C MET A 38 4.56 11.71 1.29
N ILE A 39 4.89 11.10 2.43
CA ILE A 39 4.07 11.12 3.64
C ILE A 39 3.92 12.55 4.16
N SER A 40 4.99 13.34 4.20
CA SER A 40 4.93 14.75 4.60
C SER A 40 4.00 15.58 3.71
N PHE A 41 4.03 15.34 2.40
CA PHE A 41 3.13 16.00 1.45
C PHE A 41 1.68 15.54 1.60
N LEU A 42 1.43 14.25 1.83
CA LEU A 42 0.08 13.74 2.09
C LEU A 42 -0.48 14.24 3.43
N ALA A 43 0.38 14.38 4.43
CA ALA A 43 0.05 14.93 5.72
C ALA A 43 -0.29 16.42 5.63
N HIS A 44 0.55 17.19 4.95
CA HIS A 44 0.40 18.64 4.85
C HIS A 44 0.28 19.07 3.38
N PRO A 45 -0.83 18.75 2.69
CA PRO A 45 -0.95 18.93 1.25
C PRO A 45 -0.81 20.38 0.83
N PHE A 46 -1.26 21.33 1.66
CA PHE A 46 -1.16 22.76 1.36
C PHE A 46 0.21 23.37 1.71
N LYS A 47 1.06 22.65 2.43
CA LYS A 47 2.41 23.11 2.79
C LYS A 47 3.39 22.82 1.65
N ASP A 48 4.11 23.86 1.21
CA ASP A 48 5.07 23.77 0.11
C ASP A 48 4.49 23.12 -1.16
N PHE A 49 3.18 23.31 -1.39
CA PHE A 49 2.39 22.58 -2.40
C PHE A 49 3.04 22.63 -3.78
N LYS A 50 3.44 23.83 -4.23
CA LYS A 50 4.08 24.00 -5.55
C LYS A 50 5.39 23.21 -5.65
N GLU A 51 6.21 23.22 -4.60
CA GLU A 51 7.48 22.51 -4.60
C GLU A 51 7.28 20.99 -4.60
N ASN A 52 6.36 20.50 -3.78
CA ASN A 52 6.03 19.07 -3.69
C ASN A 52 5.38 18.56 -4.98
N VAL A 53 4.45 19.30 -5.57
CA VAL A 53 3.86 18.95 -6.88
C VAL A 53 4.95 18.89 -7.95
N LEU A 54 5.81 19.91 -8.06
CA LEU A 54 6.92 19.90 -9.02
C LEU A 54 7.93 18.77 -8.75
N TYR A 55 8.09 18.36 -7.50
CA TYR A 55 8.91 17.21 -7.13
C TYR A 55 8.29 15.88 -7.62
N PHE A 56 7.00 15.69 -7.40
CA PHE A 56 6.29 14.44 -7.69
C PHE A 56 5.85 14.29 -9.14
N ILE A 57 5.74 15.36 -9.95
CA ILE A 57 5.44 15.26 -11.39
C ILE A 57 6.34 14.23 -12.12
N PRO A 58 7.68 14.30 -12.07
CA PRO A 58 8.52 13.29 -12.71
C PRO A 58 8.33 11.89 -12.12
N VAL A 59 8.06 11.78 -10.81
CA VAL A 59 7.79 10.48 -10.17
C VAL A 59 6.49 9.89 -10.72
N ALA A 60 5.43 10.69 -10.83
CA ALA A 60 4.14 10.28 -11.39
C ALA A 60 4.26 9.87 -12.86
N ILE A 61 5.02 10.63 -13.67
CA ILE A 61 5.34 10.23 -15.05
C ILE A 61 6.07 8.89 -15.06
N GLY A 62 7.07 8.73 -14.20
CA GLY A 62 7.78 7.46 -14.05
C GLY A 62 6.87 6.31 -13.65
N MET A 63 5.92 6.54 -12.74
CA MET A 63 4.95 5.53 -12.33
C MET A 63 4.04 5.12 -13.49
N LEU A 64 3.51 6.10 -14.25
CA LEU A 64 2.68 5.81 -15.43
C LEU A 64 3.46 5.04 -16.50
N LEU A 65 4.71 5.42 -16.76
CA LEU A 65 5.59 4.70 -17.68
C LEU A 65 5.90 3.29 -17.17
N GLY A 66 6.17 3.13 -15.87
CA GLY A 66 6.40 1.83 -15.25
C GLY A 66 5.18 0.92 -15.37
N ILE A 67 3.98 1.44 -15.09
CA ILE A 67 2.73 0.70 -15.31
C ILE A 67 2.60 0.32 -16.78
N GLY A 68 2.71 1.27 -17.72
CA GLY A 68 2.60 0.95 -19.15
C GLY A 68 3.64 -0.07 -19.65
N LEU A 69 4.88 0.00 -19.14
CA LEU A 69 5.97 -0.87 -19.56
C LEU A 69 5.86 -2.27 -18.98
N PHE A 70 5.38 -2.40 -17.74
CA PHE A 70 5.39 -3.67 -17.01
C PHE A 70 4.03 -4.37 -16.90
N SER A 71 2.91 -3.68 -17.15
CA SER A 71 1.58 -4.31 -17.12
C SER A 71 1.49 -5.51 -18.05
N TYR A 72 1.85 -5.35 -19.33
CA TYR A 72 1.74 -6.43 -20.32
C TYR A 72 2.69 -7.62 -20.06
N PRO A 73 4.00 -7.42 -19.79
CA PRO A 73 4.89 -8.53 -19.46
C PRO A 73 4.43 -9.31 -18.22
N ILE A 74 3.96 -8.63 -17.18
CA ILE A 74 3.51 -9.30 -15.95
C ILE A 74 2.20 -10.03 -16.16
N GLU A 75 1.25 -9.44 -16.88
CA GLU A 75 0.01 -10.11 -17.30
C GLU A 75 0.31 -11.39 -18.10
N TYR A 76 1.15 -11.29 -19.13
CA TYR A 76 1.59 -12.44 -19.92
C TYR A 76 2.25 -13.54 -19.06
N LEU A 77 3.12 -13.17 -18.13
CA LEU A 77 3.77 -14.12 -17.22
C LEU A 77 2.79 -14.77 -16.25
N LEU A 78 1.80 -14.03 -15.75
CA LEU A 78 0.76 -14.57 -14.87
C LEU A 78 -0.17 -15.52 -15.62
N GLU A 79 -0.52 -15.23 -16.88
CA GLU A 79 -1.38 -16.10 -17.69
C GLU A 79 -0.68 -17.40 -18.12
N ASN A 80 0.61 -17.32 -18.49
CA ASN A 80 1.32 -18.45 -19.10
C ASN A 80 2.22 -19.21 -18.10
N TYR A 81 2.68 -18.56 -17.03
CA TYR A 81 3.66 -19.08 -16.08
C TYR A 81 3.26 -18.82 -14.62
N GLN A 82 1.95 -18.79 -14.33
CA GLN A 82 1.38 -18.42 -13.04
C GLN A 82 2.11 -19.00 -11.83
N VAL A 83 2.38 -20.31 -11.83
CA VAL A 83 3.00 -21.03 -10.72
C VAL A 83 4.39 -20.46 -10.41
N TYR A 84 5.25 -20.29 -11.42
CA TYR A 84 6.60 -19.77 -11.25
C TYR A 84 6.60 -18.33 -10.74
N VAL A 85 5.68 -17.51 -11.26
CA VAL A 85 5.52 -16.11 -10.85
C VAL A 85 5.07 -16.01 -9.39
N LEU A 86 4.06 -16.78 -9.00
CA LEU A 86 3.57 -16.81 -7.62
C LEU A 86 4.64 -17.31 -6.63
N TRP A 87 5.40 -18.34 -6.99
CA TRP A 87 6.54 -18.80 -6.17
C TRP A 87 7.66 -17.78 -6.09
N SER A 88 7.90 -17.01 -7.16
CA SER A 88 8.85 -15.89 -7.14
C SER A 88 8.41 -14.80 -6.17
N PHE A 89 7.11 -14.48 -6.11
CA PHE A 89 6.56 -13.54 -5.13
C PHE A 89 6.65 -14.07 -3.70
N ALA A 90 6.34 -15.34 -3.47
CA ALA A 90 6.54 -15.97 -2.17
C ALA A 90 8.01 -15.88 -1.72
N GLY A 91 8.95 -16.17 -2.63
CA GLY A 91 10.39 -16.01 -2.40
C GLY A 91 10.79 -14.57 -2.08
N ALA A 92 10.26 -13.58 -2.81
CA ALA A 92 10.50 -12.16 -2.54
C ALA A 92 10.01 -11.75 -1.15
N ILE A 93 8.80 -12.18 -0.75
CA ILE A 93 8.25 -11.94 0.59
C ILE A 93 9.17 -12.54 1.66
N ILE A 94 9.57 -13.81 1.53
CA ILE A 94 10.50 -14.45 2.47
C ILE A 94 11.84 -13.70 2.52
N GLY A 95 12.33 -13.23 1.37
CA GLY A 95 13.55 -12.43 1.25
C GLY A 95 13.51 -11.09 2.01
N THR A 96 12.33 -10.55 2.32
CA THR A 96 12.20 -9.33 3.14
C THR A 96 12.33 -9.59 4.65
N VAL A 97 12.13 -10.84 5.10
CA VAL A 97 12.14 -11.21 6.53
C VAL A 97 13.45 -10.81 7.24
N PRO A 98 14.66 -11.06 6.68
CA PRO A 98 15.90 -10.64 7.34
C PRO A 98 16.01 -9.12 7.56
N SER A 99 15.50 -8.33 6.61
CA SER A 99 15.49 -6.85 6.73
C SER A 99 14.58 -6.41 7.87
N LEU A 100 13.36 -6.97 7.94
CA LEU A 100 12.41 -6.72 9.02
C LEU A 100 12.97 -7.13 10.39
N LEU A 101 13.64 -8.29 10.45
CA LEU A 101 14.28 -8.74 11.68
C LEU A 101 15.40 -7.79 12.11
N LYS A 102 16.19 -7.25 11.19
CA LYS A 102 17.24 -6.28 11.51
C LYS A 102 16.65 -4.94 11.97
N GLU A 103 15.61 -4.46 11.31
CA GLU A 103 14.94 -3.21 11.69
C GLU A 103 14.27 -3.31 13.06
N SER A 104 13.68 -4.47 13.39
CA SER A 104 13.05 -4.69 14.71
C SER A 104 14.02 -4.60 15.90
N THR A 105 15.33 -4.77 15.66
CA THR A 105 16.37 -4.69 16.70
C THR A 105 17.30 -3.49 16.50
N ARG A 106 16.85 -2.48 15.75
CA ARG A 106 17.69 -1.31 15.42
C ARG A 106 17.96 -0.44 16.64
N GLU A 107 16.96 -0.29 17.51
CA GLU A 107 17.01 0.62 18.68
C GLU A 107 17.22 -0.13 20.02
N SER A 108 16.85 -1.41 20.09
CA SER A 108 17.01 -2.24 21.29
C SER A 108 17.25 -3.72 20.94
N ASP A 109 17.99 -4.41 21.80
CA ASP A 109 18.16 -5.86 21.72
C ASP A 109 16.86 -6.59 22.09
N ARG A 110 16.66 -7.79 21.52
CA ARG A 110 15.49 -8.62 21.82
C ARG A 110 15.53 -9.17 23.22
N ASP A 111 14.43 -9.03 23.94
CA ASP A 111 14.21 -9.73 25.20
C ASP A 111 13.16 -10.87 25.07
N LYS A 112 12.86 -11.52 26.19
CA LYS A 112 11.84 -12.59 26.22
C LYS A 112 10.42 -12.06 26.01
N ILE A 113 10.17 -10.80 26.36
CA ILE A 113 8.86 -10.15 26.26
C ILE A 113 8.57 -9.86 24.79
N ASP A 114 9.56 -9.40 24.02
CA ASP A 114 9.48 -9.19 22.57
C ASP A 114 9.12 -10.48 21.83
N LEU A 115 9.72 -11.60 22.23
CA LEU A 115 9.41 -12.91 21.64
C LEU A 115 7.97 -13.34 21.93
N VAL A 116 7.50 -13.11 23.17
CA VAL A 116 6.10 -13.38 23.54
C VAL A 116 5.16 -12.49 22.75
N TRP A 117 5.46 -11.20 22.59
CA TRP A 117 4.67 -10.28 21.77
C TRP A 117 4.66 -10.68 20.31
N PHE A 118 5.80 -11.07 19.74
CA PHE A 118 5.88 -11.54 18.37
C PHE A 118 4.96 -12.74 18.14
N TRP A 119 5.06 -13.80 18.95
CA TRP A 119 4.21 -14.99 18.76
C TRP A 119 2.75 -14.71 19.06
N THR A 120 2.46 -13.91 20.08
CA THR A 120 1.09 -13.51 20.43
C THR A 120 0.44 -12.73 19.28
N THR A 121 1.13 -11.70 18.77
CA THR A 121 0.62 -10.90 17.64
C THR A 121 0.57 -11.70 16.35
N PHE A 122 1.54 -12.57 16.07
CA PHE A 122 1.54 -13.46 14.91
C PHE A 122 0.35 -14.42 14.92
N ILE A 123 0.07 -15.07 16.06
CA ILE A 123 -1.08 -15.97 16.20
C ILE A 123 -2.39 -15.18 16.15
N LEU A 124 -2.51 -14.07 16.90
CA LEU A 124 -3.72 -13.25 16.91
C LEU A 124 -4.03 -12.67 15.54
N SER A 125 -3.03 -12.17 14.81
CA SER A 125 -3.22 -11.64 13.45
C SER A 125 -3.46 -12.75 12.43
N GLY A 126 -2.78 -13.89 12.53
CA GLY A 126 -3.03 -15.05 11.67
C GLY A 126 -4.44 -15.62 11.84
N VAL A 127 -4.86 -15.86 13.08
CA VAL A 127 -6.23 -16.27 13.42
C VAL A 127 -7.22 -15.18 13.05
N GLY A 128 -6.90 -13.92 13.34
CA GLY A 128 -7.73 -12.77 13.01
C GLY A 128 -8.00 -12.65 11.52
N LEU A 129 -6.97 -12.75 10.67
CA LEU A 129 -7.09 -12.71 9.21
C LEU A 129 -7.84 -13.93 8.65
N TYR A 130 -7.58 -15.13 9.18
CA TYR A 130 -8.30 -16.34 8.80
C TYR A 130 -9.79 -16.25 9.18
N ALA A 131 -10.06 -15.84 10.42
CA ALA A 131 -11.40 -15.68 10.98
C ALA A 131 -12.15 -14.49 10.36
N LEU A 132 -11.45 -13.47 9.85
CA LEU A 132 -12.06 -12.26 9.29
C LEU A 132 -13.03 -12.60 8.15
N ASN A 133 -12.68 -13.60 7.33
CA ASN A 133 -13.55 -14.09 6.27
C ASN A 133 -14.88 -14.66 6.80
N PHE A 134 -14.84 -15.34 7.96
CA PHE A 134 -16.01 -15.93 8.62
C PHE A 134 -16.80 -14.93 9.48
N VAL A 135 -16.12 -13.96 10.10
CA VAL A 135 -16.71 -13.01 11.06
C VAL A 135 -17.37 -11.83 10.35
N VAL A 136 -16.74 -11.28 9.31
CA VAL A 136 -17.22 -10.04 8.68
C VAL A 136 -18.21 -10.31 7.55
N GLY A 137 -18.08 -11.45 6.86
CA GLY A 137 -18.80 -11.67 5.60
C GLY A 137 -18.52 -10.55 4.58
N SER A 138 -19.32 -10.45 3.53
CA SER A 138 -19.28 -9.28 2.64
C SER A 138 -20.07 -8.13 3.28
N LEU A 139 -19.39 -7.04 3.64
CA LEU A 139 -20.07 -5.81 4.04
C LEU A 139 -20.89 -5.29 2.85
N SER A 140 -22.14 -4.92 3.11
CA SER A 140 -22.95 -4.24 2.10
C SER A 140 -22.33 -2.88 1.78
N ALA A 141 -22.20 -2.56 0.50
CA ALA A 141 -21.72 -1.26 0.06
C ALA A 141 -22.66 -0.15 0.56
N SER A 142 -22.13 0.69 1.44
CA SER A 142 -22.81 1.81 2.08
C SER A 142 -21.85 2.98 2.26
N PHE A 143 -22.39 4.16 2.54
CA PHE A 143 -21.59 5.34 2.82
C PHE A 143 -20.60 5.10 3.98
N ALA A 144 -21.05 4.45 5.06
CA ALA A 144 -20.20 4.15 6.22
C ALA A 144 -19.10 3.12 5.90
N SER A 145 -19.42 2.08 5.13
CA SER A 145 -18.41 1.09 4.74
C SER A 145 -17.36 1.68 3.80
N PHE A 146 -17.72 2.67 2.98
CA PHE A 146 -16.75 3.40 2.16
C PHE A 146 -15.88 4.39 2.95
N ILE A 147 -16.37 4.94 4.08
CA ILE A 147 -15.51 5.66 5.04
C ILE A 147 -14.46 4.70 5.61
N LEU A 148 -14.88 3.50 6.04
CA LEU A 148 -13.95 2.48 6.51
C LEU A 148 -12.95 2.09 5.41
N ALA A 149 -13.40 1.96 4.16
CA ALA A 149 -12.53 1.66 3.03
C ALA A 149 -11.47 2.75 2.82
N GLY A 150 -11.87 4.03 2.89
CA GLY A 150 -10.96 5.16 2.82
C GLY A 150 -9.92 5.18 3.94
N ALA A 151 -10.35 4.85 5.17
CA ALA A 151 -9.45 4.76 6.31
C ALA A 151 -8.42 3.63 6.13
N LEU A 152 -8.85 2.44 5.69
CA LEU A 152 -7.97 1.31 5.41
C LEU A 152 -6.98 1.61 4.28
N LEU A 153 -7.42 2.29 3.21
CA LEU A 153 -6.54 2.75 2.13
C LEU A 153 -5.46 3.70 2.66
N ALA A 154 -5.83 4.70 3.47
CA ALA A 154 -4.87 5.63 4.07
C ALA A 154 -3.89 4.91 5.01
N LEU A 155 -4.36 4.00 5.86
CA LEU A 155 -3.51 3.17 6.71
C LEU A 155 -2.52 2.33 5.90
N GLY A 156 -2.95 1.77 4.76
CA GLY A 156 -2.08 1.01 3.87
C GLY A 156 -0.97 1.83 3.21
N VAL A 157 -1.21 3.14 3.03
CA VAL A 157 -0.18 4.07 2.54
C VAL A 157 0.76 4.52 3.66
N LEU A 158 0.22 4.74 4.86
CA LEU A 158 0.97 5.23 6.04
C LEU A 158 1.84 4.16 6.69
N VAL A 159 1.36 2.91 6.75
CA VAL A 159 2.04 1.80 7.40
C VAL A 159 2.68 0.91 6.33
N PRO A 160 4.01 0.93 6.17
CA PRO A 160 4.69 0.13 5.18
C PRO A 160 4.39 -1.37 5.37
N GLY A 161 3.96 -2.03 4.29
CA GLY A 161 3.72 -3.48 4.28
C GLY A 161 2.28 -3.90 4.58
N LEU A 162 1.38 -2.98 4.95
CA LEU A 162 -0.06 -3.28 4.93
C LEU A 162 -0.57 -3.29 3.49
N SER A 163 -1.30 -4.35 3.11
CA SER A 163 -1.99 -4.44 1.82
C SER A 163 -3.45 -4.00 2.00
N PRO A 164 -3.80 -2.72 1.75
CA PRO A 164 -5.17 -2.25 1.91
C PRO A 164 -6.12 -2.95 0.94
N SER A 165 -5.66 -3.31 -0.25
CA SER A 165 -6.43 -4.06 -1.25
C SER A 165 -6.88 -5.43 -0.73
N ASN A 166 -6.01 -6.15 -0.01
CA ASN A 166 -6.39 -7.45 0.58
C ASN A 166 -7.44 -7.28 1.68
N LEU A 167 -7.32 -6.25 2.51
CA LEU A 167 -8.31 -5.97 3.55
C LEU A 167 -9.67 -5.63 2.93
N LEU A 168 -9.70 -4.80 1.89
CA LEU A 168 -10.94 -4.46 1.18
C LEU A 168 -11.59 -5.66 0.48
N LEU A 169 -10.78 -6.58 -0.06
CA LEU A 169 -11.26 -7.82 -0.67
C LEU A 169 -11.93 -8.72 0.37
N ILE A 170 -11.29 -8.90 1.53
CA ILE A 170 -11.84 -9.72 2.62
C ILE A 170 -13.15 -9.12 3.15
N LEU A 171 -13.26 -7.79 3.22
CA LEU A 171 -14.46 -7.08 3.63
C LEU A 171 -15.58 -7.07 2.56
N GLY A 172 -15.31 -7.57 1.34
CA GLY A 172 -16.25 -7.52 0.21
C GLY A 172 -16.45 -6.12 -0.39
N LEU A 173 -15.63 -5.13 -0.01
CA LEU A 173 -15.77 -3.73 -0.43
C LEU A 173 -14.99 -3.39 -1.69
N TYR A 174 -14.04 -4.23 -2.10
CA TYR A 174 -13.16 -3.98 -3.24
C TYR A 174 -13.92 -3.86 -4.56
N ALA A 175 -14.80 -4.81 -4.88
CA ALA A 175 -15.57 -4.77 -6.12
C ALA A 175 -16.55 -3.58 -6.17
N PRO A 176 -17.37 -3.30 -5.12
CA PRO A 176 -18.20 -2.10 -5.07
C PRO A 176 -17.41 -0.79 -5.21
N MET A 177 -16.23 -0.70 -4.59
CA MET A 177 -15.35 0.46 -4.72
C MET A 177 -14.90 0.67 -6.18
N LEU A 178 -14.45 -0.39 -6.85
CA LEU A 178 -14.06 -0.33 -8.26
C LEU A 178 -15.23 0.08 -9.17
N THR A 179 -16.44 -0.42 -8.89
CA THR A 179 -17.64 0.00 -9.62
C THR A 179 -17.87 1.50 -9.45
N GLY A 180 -17.83 2.02 -8.22
CA GLY A 180 -18.01 3.44 -7.94
C GLY A 180 -16.93 4.33 -8.57
N PHE A 181 -15.68 3.86 -8.64
CA PHE A 181 -14.62 4.54 -9.39
C PHE A 181 -14.89 4.58 -10.89
N LYS A 182 -15.31 3.45 -11.47
CA LYS A 182 -15.62 3.35 -12.90
C LYS A 182 -16.80 4.22 -13.31
N THR A 183 -17.82 4.34 -12.45
CA THR A 183 -19.00 5.18 -12.70
C THR A 183 -18.82 6.64 -12.28
N PHE A 184 -17.64 7.03 -11.77
CA PHE A 184 -17.36 8.36 -11.23
C PHE A 184 -18.40 8.81 -10.18
N ASP A 185 -18.78 7.90 -9.27
CA ASP A 185 -19.75 8.20 -8.22
C ASP A 185 -19.12 9.08 -7.11
N LEU A 186 -19.26 10.39 -7.30
CA LEU A 186 -18.66 11.40 -6.43
C LEU A 186 -19.19 11.35 -5.00
N PHE A 187 -20.49 11.11 -4.82
CA PHE A 187 -21.15 11.24 -3.52
C PHE A 187 -21.24 9.92 -2.76
N GLY A 188 -21.53 8.82 -3.45
CA GLY A 188 -21.67 7.51 -2.83
C GLY A 188 -20.35 6.81 -2.59
N THR A 189 -19.31 7.11 -3.39
CA THR A 189 -18.02 6.38 -3.33
C THR A 189 -16.84 7.31 -3.02
N PHE A 190 -16.57 8.33 -3.84
CA PHE A 190 -15.38 9.17 -3.66
C PHE A 190 -15.42 9.99 -2.37
N LEU A 191 -16.55 10.64 -2.07
CA LEU A 191 -16.71 11.47 -0.88
C LEU A 191 -16.49 10.69 0.43
N PRO A 192 -17.16 9.54 0.70
CA PRO A 192 -16.94 8.80 1.93
C PRO A 192 -15.51 8.24 2.03
N ILE A 193 -14.93 7.76 0.92
CA ILE A 193 -13.52 7.32 0.89
C ILE A 193 -12.58 8.49 1.25
N GLY A 194 -12.81 9.67 0.66
CA GLY A 194 -12.04 10.88 0.95
C GLY A 194 -12.14 11.30 2.41
N ILE A 195 -13.33 11.23 3.01
CA ILE A 195 -13.55 11.50 4.44
C ILE A 195 -12.76 10.52 5.30
N GLY A 196 -12.87 9.22 5.04
CA GLY A 196 -12.15 8.19 5.80
C GLY A 196 -10.63 8.32 5.69
N ALA A 197 -10.14 8.55 4.49
CA ALA A 197 -8.71 8.76 4.24
C ALA A 197 -8.20 10.04 4.94
N GLY A 198 -8.92 11.15 4.77
CA GLY A 198 -8.57 12.44 5.39
C GLY A 198 -8.57 12.37 6.92
N ALA A 199 -9.61 11.79 7.52
CA ALA A 199 -9.69 11.60 8.96
C ALA A 199 -8.50 10.76 9.49
N THR A 200 -8.15 9.69 8.78
CA THR A 200 -6.99 8.85 9.13
C THR A 200 -5.68 9.63 9.04
N LEU A 201 -5.47 10.38 7.96
CA LEU A 201 -4.27 11.21 7.81
C LEU A 201 -4.14 12.23 8.94
N ILE A 202 -5.24 12.86 9.36
CA ILE A 202 -5.25 13.84 10.46
C ILE A 202 -4.92 13.17 11.80
N ILE A 203 -5.46 11.99 12.06
CA ILE A 203 -5.19 11.26 13.32
C ILE A 203 -3.71 10.87 13.44
N PHE A 204 -3.09 10.46 12.34
CA PHE A 204 -1.70 10.02 12.28
C PHE A 204 -0.69 11.14 11.96
N GLN A 205 -1.15 12.40 11.92
CA GLN A 205 -0.31 13.58 11.68
C GLN A 205 0.37 14.15 12.93
N ASN A 206 -0.05 13.70 14.13
CA ASN A 206 0.55 14.06 15.43
C ASN A 206 1.59 13.02 15.86
#